data_AF-D9IVB9-F1
#
_entry.id   AF-D9IVB9-F1
#
_cell.length_a   1.000
_cell.length_b   1.000
_cell.length_c   1.000
_cell.angle_alpha   90.00
_cell.angle_beta   90.00
_cell.angle_gamma   90.00
#
_symmetry.space_group_name_H-M   'P 1'
#
loop_
_entity.id
_entity.type
_entity.pdbx_description
1 polymer ?
#
loop_
_entity_poly.entity_id
_entity_poly.type
_entity_poly.pdbx_seq_one_letter_code
_entity_poly.pdbx_strand_id
1 'polypeptide(L)' 'YGAVVSNVACGLVGGPGLLSGRNYGDHFAVFEPGTRNTGTSVAGLNVANPIAMLNAACDTLF' A
#
# COMPACT_ATOMS: atom_id res chain seq x y z
N TYR A 1 6.40 13.10 9.91
CA TYR A 1 6.24 13.60 8.54
C TYR A 1 6.16 12.52 7.47
N GLY A 2 6.74 11.32 7.65
CA GLY A 2 6.71 10.26 6.65
C GLY A 2 5.32 9.98 6.07
N ALA A 3 4.30 9.74 6.90
CA ALA A 3 2.93 9.49 6.42
C ALA A 3 2.35 10.63 5.56
N VAL A 4 2.66 11.89 5.88
CA VAL A 4 2.20 13.06 5.10
C VAL A 4 2.86 13.05 3.72
N VAL A 5 4.18 12.90 3.68
CA VAL A 5 4.95 12.88 2.42
C VAL A 5 4.57 11.66 1.58
N SER A 6 4.42 10.48 2.19
CA SER A 6 3.98 9.26 1.51
C SER A 6 2.59 9.39 0.91
N ASN A 7 1.64 10.03 1.60
CA ASN A 7 0.30 10.27 1.06
C ASN A 7 0.31 11.30 -0.08
N VAL A 8 1.16 12.34 -0.01
CA VAL A 8 1.32 13.31 -1.10
C VAL A 8 1.94 12.64 -2.33
N ALA A 9 3.02 11.88 -2.17
CA ALA A 9 3.63 11.11 -3.25
C ALA A 9 2.64 10.11 -3.85
N CYS A 10 1.86 9.43 -3.00
CA CYS A 10 0.81 8.52 -3.42
C CYS A 10 -0.26 9.21 -4.27
N GLY A 11 -0.71 10.41 -3.87
CA GLY A 11 -1.63 11.21 -4.66
C GLY A 11 -1.06 11.59 -6.03
N LEU A 12 0.23 11.91 -6.09
CA LEU A 12 0.92 12.28 -7.33
C LEU A 12 1.05 11.12 -8.32
N VAL A 13 1.30 9.89 -7.85
CA VAL A 13 1.50 8.71 -8.72
C VAL A 13 0.20 8.01 -9.16
N GLY A 14 -0.97 8.48 -8.72
CA GLY A 14 -2.27 7.92 -9.14
C GLY A 14 -3.11 7.30 -8.03
N GLY A 15 -2.76 7.52 -6.76
CA GLY A 15 -3.61 7.23 -5.61
C GLY A 15 -3.27 5.93 -4.85
N PRO A 16 -4.01 5.66 -3.76
CA PRO A 16 -3.68 4.63 -2.76
C PRO A 16 -3.73 3.18 -3.28
N GLY A 17 -4.36 2.96 -4.42
CA GLY A 17 -4.50 1.63 -5.03
C GLY A 17 -3.26 1.10 -5.75
N LEU A 18 -2.16 1.88 -5.82
CA LEU A 18 -0.96 1.53 -6.60
C LEU A 18 0.30 1.35 -5.74
N LEU A 19 0.42 2.11 -4.65
CA LEU A 19 1.63 2.15 -3.83
C LEU A 19 1.67 0.95 -2.86
N SER A 20 2.78 0.22 -2.84
CA SER A 20 3.10 -0.76 -1.79
C SER A 20 4.02 -0.14 -0.72
N GLY A 21 3.95 -0.67 0.49
CA GLY A 21 4.77 -0.30 1.63
C GLY A 21 5.57 -1.51 2.12
N ARG A 22 6.83 -1.25 2.49
CA ARG A 22 7.76 -2.27 3.00
C ARG A 22 8.28 -1.80 4.34
N ASN A 23 8.06 -2.59 5.38
CA ASN A 23 8.52 -2.31 6.74
C ASN A 23 9.54 -3.39 7.10
N TYR A 24 10.81 -3.00 7.14
CA TYR A 24 11.91 -3.88 7.51
C TYR A 24 12.25 -3.70 8.99
N GLY A 25 12.37 -4.80 9.71
CA GLY A 25 12.97 -4.87 11.05
C GLY A 25 14.11 -5.87 11.08
N ASP A 26 14.80 -5.97 12.21
CA ASP A 26 16.03 -6.75 12.34
C ASP A 26 15.87 -8.26 12.05
N HIS A 27 14.66 -8.79 12.28
CA HIS A 27 14.34 -10.21 12.13
C HIS A 27 13.18 -10.50 11.18
N PHE A 28 12.39 -9.48 10.82
CA PHE A 28 11.14 -9.65 10.09
C PHE A 28 10.91 -8.50 9.10
N ALA A 29 10.24 -8.80 8.00
CA ALA A 29 9.78 -7.81 7.03
C ALA A 29 8.26 -7.94 6.86
N VAL A 30 7.56 -6.79 6.82
CA VAL A 30 6.11 -6.71 6.63
C VAL A 30 5.81 -5.86 5.40
N PHE A 31 5.04 -6.43 4.48
CA PHE A 31 4.66 -5.81 3.22
C PHE A 31 3.15 -5.56 3.22
N GLU A 32 2.75 -4.33 2.91
CA GLU A 32 1.36 -3.87 3.02
C GLU A 32 1.04 -2.81 1.95
N PRO A 33 -0.24 -2.46 1.71
CA PRO A 33 -0.58 -1.30 0.89
C PRO A 33 -0.04 0.01 1.50
N GLY A 34 0.63 0.83 0.69
CA GLY A 34 1.49 1.93 1.15
C GLY A 34 0.77 3.06 1.91
N THR A 35 -0.53 3.24 1.72
CA THR A 35 -1.30 4.29 2.40
C THR A 35 -2.04 3.81 3.66
N ARG A 36 -1.92 2.53 4.03
CA ARG A 36 -2.65 1.91 5.16
C ARG A 36 -4.15 2.26 5.20
N ASN A 37 -4.76 2.37 4.04
CA ASN A 37 -6.18 2.69 3.91
C ASN A 37 -7.00 1.40 4.07
N THR A 38 -8.02 1.44 4.92
CA THR A 38 -8.90 0.28 5.16
C THR A 38 -9.96 0.11 4.07
N GLY A 39 -10.23 1.15 3.27
CA GLY A 39 -11.16 1.06 2.14
C GLY A 39 -12.58 0.64 2.54
N THR A 40 -13.02 0.97 3.75
CA THR A 40 -14.32 0.53 4.31
C THR A 40 -15.51 0.88 3.43
N SER A 41 -15.44 1.99 2.68
CA SER A 41 -16.48 2.40 1.72
C SER A 41 -16.56 1.54 0.46
N VAL A 42 -15.48 0.82 0.11
CA VAL A 42 -15.39 -0.03 -1.09
C VAL A 42 -15.31 -1.53 -0.77
N ALA A 43 -15.29 -1.90 0.51
CA ALA A 43 -15.26 -3.28 0.97
C ALA A 43 -16.52 -4.04 0.55
N GLY A 44 -16.34 -5.25 0.01
CA GLY A 44 -17.45 -6.11 -0.45
C GLY A 44 -18.10 -5.69 -1.78
N LEU A 45 -17.70 -4.55 -2.36
CA LEU A 45 -18.26 -4.06 -3.62
C LEU A 45 -17.49 -4.56 -4.87
N ASN A 46 -16.36 -5.24 -4.66
CA ASN A 46 -15.45 -5.71 -5.73
C ASN A 46 -14.95 -4.58 -6.67
N VAL A 47 -14.87 -3.35 -6.16
CA VAL A 47 -14.34 -2.18 -6.90
C VAL A 47 -12.98 -1.71 -6.37
N ALA A 48 -12.44 -2.37 -5.35
CA ALA A 48 -11.13 -2.05 -4.79
C ALA A 48 -10.03 -2.39 -5.81
N ASN A 49 -9.06 -1.49 -5.98
CA ASN A 49 -7.91 -1.75 -6.86
C ASN A 49 -6.93 -2.73 -6.17
N PRO A 50 -6.70 -3.93 -6.72
CA PRO A 50 -5.84 -4.93 -6.10
C PRO A 50 -4.34 -4.69 -6.33
N ILE A 51 -3.94 -3.76 -7.21
CA ILE A 51 -2.56 -3.58 -7.65
C ILE A 51 -1.61 -3.29 -6.47
N ALA A 52 -2.01 -2.45 -5.51
CA ALA A 52 -1.18 -2.16 -4.32
C ALA A 52 -0.82 -3.43 -3.53
N MET A 53 -1.77 -4.35 -3.37
CA MET A 53 -1.54 -5.61 -2.65
C MET A 53 -0.69 -6.58 -3.48
N LEU A 54 -0.90 -6.62 -4.79
CA LEU A 54 -0.06 -7.43 -5.68
C LEU A 54 1.39 -6.93 -5.70
N ASN A 55 1.61 -5.63 -5.73
CA ASN A 55 2.94 -5.04 -5.61
C ASN A 55 3.58 -5.37 -4.26
N ALA A 56 2.81 -5.30 -3.16
CA ALA A 56 3.30 -5.72 -1.86
C ALA A 56 3.67 -7.22 -1.83
N ALA A 57 2.91 -8.08 -2.51
CA ALA A 57 3.24 -9.50 -2.66
C ALA A 57 4.47 -9.75 -3.55
N CYS A 58 4.66 -8.97 -4.62
CA CYS A 58 5.91 -9.03 -5.39
C CYS A 58 7.10 -8.60 -4.53
N ASP A 59 6.92 -7.57 -3.70
CA ASP A 59 7.96 -7.07 -2.82
C ASP A 59 8.38 -8.10 -1.74
N THR A 60 7.49 -9.02 -1.34
CA THR A 60 7.86 -10.10 -0.40
C THR A 60 8.76 -11.15 -1.01
N LEU A 61 8.78 -11.26 -2.34
CA LEU A 61 9.58 -12.27 -3.06
C LEU A 61 11.05 -11.86 -3.20
N PHE A 62 11.39 -10.60 -2.93
CA PHE A 62 12.74 -10.03 -3.05
C PHE A 62 13.28 -9.63 -1.67
#